data_AF-A0A1B6LH55-F1
#
_entry.id   AF-A0A1B6LH55-F1
#
_cell.length_a   1.000
_cell.length_b   1.000
_cell.length_c   1.000
_cell.angle_alpha   90.00
_cell.angle_beta   90.00
_cell.angle_gamma   90.00
#
_symmetry.space_group_name_H-M   'P 1'
#
loop_
_entity.id
_entity.type
_entity.pdbx_description
1 polymer ?
#
loop_
_entity_poly.entity_id
_entity_poly.type
_entity_poly.pdbx_seq_one_letter_code
_entity_poly.pdbx_strand_id
1 'polypeptide(L)'
;FKHNKNVAFAHCISADFDHDRHMSAGVAVIFKRQFGKPTDAEYVGTHLTFQKADEAAGVYGLVTKPNYSNKPTDDDYNQAFKQLSEDLKARGYKHLICSPLGCVRDGVDVELFVTNLIQLHNYTGAKISVVTYDEKISTDPKKWTIT
;
A
#
# COMPACT_ATOMS: atom_id res chain seq x y z
N PHE A 1 -4.94 -11.87 -10.57
CA PHE A 1 -5.20 -11.42 -9.19
C PHE A 1 -6.36 -10.44 -9.07
N LYS A 2 -6.59 -9.52 -10.04
CA LYS A 2 -7.61 -8.45 -9.94
C LYS A 2 -9.04 -8.93 -9.63
N HIS A 3 -9.45 -10.13 -10.05
CA HIS A 3 -10.79 -10.70 -9.81
C HIS A 3 -10.82 -11.78 -8.71
N ASN A 4 -9.84 -11.77 -7.80
CA ASN A 4 -9.78 -12.74 -6.72
C ASN A 4 -10.18 -12.09 -5.38
N LYS A 5 -11.39 -12.41 -4.91
CA LYS A 5 -11.96 -11.89 -3.65
C LYS A 5 -11.17 -12.27 -2.39
N ASN A 6 -10.25 -13.23 -2.48
CA ASN A 6 -9.39 -13.65 -1.36
C ASN A 6 -8.05 -12.89 -1.33
N VAL A 7 -7.80 -12.03 -2.32
CA VAL A 7 -6.55 -11.28 -2.48
C VAL A 7 -6.78 -9.81 -2.17
N ALA A 8 -5.82 -9.21 -1.49
CA ALA A 8 -5.72 -7.77 -1.33
C ALA A 8 -4.34 -7.29 -1.78
N PHE A 9 -4.29 -6.06 -2.29
CA PHE A 9 -3.07 -5.32 -2.57
C PHE A 9 -2.84 -4.24 -1.51
N ALA A 10 -1.59 -3.87 -1.26
CA ALA A 10 -1.27 -2.71 -0.42
C ALA A 10 -0.20 -1.83 -1.05
N HIS A 11 -0.32 -0.52 -0.81
CA HIS A 11 0.70 0.49 -1.10
C HIS A 11 0.65 1.64 -0.07
N CYS A 12 1.74 2.41 0.06
CA CYS A 12 1.76 3.62 0.88
C CYS A 12 1.26 4.84 0.11
N ILE A 13 0.60 5.75 0.84
CA ILE A 13 0.09 7.04 0.36
C ILE A 13 0.24 8.12 1.44
N SER A 14 -0.04 9.36 1.07
CA SER A 14 -0.16 10.50 1.98
C SER A 14 -1.62 10.90 2.16
N ALA A 15 -1.93 11.64 3.23
CA ALA A 15 -3.30 12.03 3.56
C ALA A 15 -3.85 13.18 2.68
N ASP A 16 -3.00 13.87 1.92
CA ASP A 16 -3.34 15.01 1.06
C ASP A 16 -4.01 14.59 -0.27
N PHE A 17 -5.16 13.92 -0.19
CA PHE A 17 -5.85 13.28 -1.33
C PHE A 17 -6.15 14.25 -2.49
N ASP A 18 -6.50 15.50 -2.15
CA ASP A 18 -6.84 16.57 -3.07
C ASP A 18 -5.62 17.20 -3.76
N HIS A 19 -4.40 16.95 -3.28
CA HIS A 19 -3.22 17.49 -3.94
C HIS A 19 -2.98 16.76 -5.27
N ASP A 20 -2.69 17.51 -6.34
CA ASP A 20 -2.23 16.95 -7.62
C ASP A 20 -1.01 16.01 -7.49
N ARG A 21 -0.21 16.27 -6.45
CA ARG A 21 0.93 15.51 -5.92
C ARG A 21 0.61 14.07 -5.56
N HIS A 22 -0.61 13.84 -5.09
CA HIS A 22 -1.04 12.60 -4.48
C HIS A 22 -1.00 11.44 -5.48
N MET A 23 -0.28 10.38 -5.10
CA MET A 23 -0.04 9.17 -5.91
C MET A 23 0.58 9.46 -7.30
N SER A 24 1.52 10.40 -7.38
CA SER A 24 2.16 10.83 -8.64
C SER A 24 3.49 10.13 -8.98
N ALA A 25 4.04 9.30 -8.08
CA ALA A 25 5.30 8.59 -8.30
C ALA A 25 5.31 7.17 -7.72
N GLY A 26 6.25 6.35 -8.20
CA GLY A 26 6.42 4.96 -7.76
C GLY A 26 5.22 4.07 -8.06
N VAL A 27 5.06 3.00 -7.27
CA VAL A 27 3.97 2.02 -7.42
C VAL A 27 2.58 2.67 -7.31
N ALA A 28 2.46 3.76 -6.54
CA ALA A 28 1.20 4.47 -6.35
C ALA A 28 0.60 5.01 -7.67
N VAL A 29 1.43 5.33 -8.67
CA VAL A 29 0.94 5.72 -10.01
C VAL A 29 0.18 4.58 -10.68
N ILE A 30 0.67 3.35 -10.51
CA ILE A 30 0.05 2.16 -11.10
C ILE A 30 -1.27 1.89 -10.40
N PHE A 31 -1.32 1.98 -9.07
CA PHE A 31 -2.56 1.88 -8.30
C PHE A 31 -3.58 2.94 -8.75
N LYS A 32 -3.15 4.21 -8.86
CA LYS A 32 -4.00 5.31 -9.34
C LYS A 32 -4.63 5.01 -10.69
N ARG A 33 -3.84 4.48 -11.64
CA ARG A 33 -4.32 4.14 -12.98
C ARG A 33 -5.26 2.94 -13.01
N GLN A 34 -5.04 1.96 -12.14
CA GLN A 34 -5.76 0.68 -12.15
C GLN A 34 -7.03 0.67 -11.29
N PHE A 35 -7.04 1.45 -10.21
CA PHE A 35 -8.07 1.45 -9.16
C PHE A 35 -8.60 2.85 -8.82
N GLY A 36 -7.93 3.91 -9.25
CA GLY A 36 -8.26 5.29 -8.87
C GLY A 36 -7.48 5.77 -7.64
N LYS A 37 -7.79 6.99 -7.18
CA LYS A 37 -7.33 7.51 -5.89
C LYS A 37 -8.35 7.14 -4.81
N PRO A 38 -7.93 6.86 -3.58
CA PRO A 38 -8.84 6.83 -2.45
C PRO A 38 -9.36 8.25 -2.15
N THR A 39 -10.53 8.29 -1.52
CA THR A 39 -11.24 9.45 -1.01
C THR A 39 -11.42 9.34 0.51
N ASP A 40 -11.82 10.42 1.17
CA ASP A 40 -12.02 10.39 2.62
C ASP A 40 -13.10 9.39 3.07
N ALA A 41 -14.07 9.10 2.20
CA ALA A 41 -15.12 8.11 2.47
C ALA A 41 -14.59 6.66 2.51
N GLU A 42 -13.38 6.41 2.01
CA GLU A 42 -12.75 5.10 1.96
C GLU A 42 -11.80 4.83 3.13
N TYR A 43 -11.68 5.76 4.08
CA TYR A 43 -10.98 5.48 5.34
C TYR A 43 -11.71 4.37 6.11
N VAL A 44 -10.93 3.38 6.55
CA VAL A 44 -11.38 2.29 7.45
C VAL A 44 -10.67 2.38 8.82
N GLY A 45 -10.01 3.50 9.06
CA GLY A 45 -9.25 3.85 10.25
C GLY A 45 -8.60 5.22 10.04
N THR A 46 -7.67 5.60 10.90
CA THR A 46 -6.95 6.90 10.77
C THR A 46 -5.73 6.85 9.85
N HIS A 47 -5.20 5.65 9.58
CA HIS A 47 -3.96 5.42 8.83
C HIS A 47 -4.16 4.43 7.67
N LEU A 48 -5.42 4.15 7.31
CA LEU A 48 -5.76 3.13 6.34
C LEU A 48 -6.99 3.49 5.53
N THR A 49 -6.85 3.44 4.21
CA THR A 49 -7.97 3.43 3.27
C THR A 49 -8.16 2.05 2.66
N PHE A 50 -9.38 1.77 2.23
CA PHE A 50 -9.73 0.52 1.57
C PHE A 50 -10.67 0.77 0.40
N GLN A 51 -10.26 0.33 -0.79
CA GLN A 51 -11.04 0.40 -2.01
C GLN A 51 -11.36 -1.02 -2.49
N LYS A 52 -12.61 -1.24 -2.92
CA LYS A 52 -13.03 -2.52 -3.51
C LYS A 52 -14.09 -2.29 -4.57
N ALA A 53 -13.86 -2.85 -5.76
CA ALA A 53 -14.91 -3.04 -6.76
C ALA A 53 -15.56 -4.41 -6.59
N ASP A 54 -16.79 -4.57 -7.07
CA ASP A 54 -17.52 -5.84 -7.00
C ASP A 54 -16.71 -6.99 -7.65
N GLU A 55 -16.61 -8.10 -6.92
CA GLU A 55 -15.82 -9.29 -7.28
C GLU A 55 -14.32 -9.04 -7.56
N ALA A 56 -13.77 -7.88 -7.17
CA ALA A 56 -12.35 -7.56 -7.31
C ALA A 56 -11.54 -7.80 -6.02
N ALA A 57 -10.21 -7.85 -6.21
CA ALA A 57 -9.24 -7.79 -5.12
C ALA A 57 -9.39 -6.47 -4.35
N GLY A 58 -9.21 -6.52 -3.03
CA GLY A 58 -9.19 -5.31 -2.21
C GLY A 58 -7.90 -4.50 -2.43
N VAL A 59 -7.96 -3.19 -2.24
CA VAL A 59 -6.80 -2.30 -2.33
C VAL A 59 -6.70 -1.48 -1.06
N TYR A 60 -5.60 -1.65 -0.34
CA TYR A 60 -5.26 -0.90 0.85
C TYR A 60 -4.29 0.23 0.53
N GLY A 61 -4.65 1.45 0.93
CA GLY A 61 -3.76 2.60 0.98
C GLY A 61 -3.33 2.85 2.42
N LEU A 62 -2.07 2.57 2.75
CA LEU A 62 -1.51 2.90 4.05
C LEU A 62 -1.19 4.39 4.06
N VAL A 63 -1.93 5.16 4.85
CA VAL A 63 -1.74 6.60 5.02
C VAL A 63 -0.67 6.79 6.08
N THR A 64 0.57 6.99 5.65
CA THR A 64 1.75 6.98 6.54
C THR A 64 2.32 8.37 6.79
N LYS A 65 1.77 9.39 6.15
CA LYS A 65 2.28 10.77 6.24
C LYS A 65 1.20 11.79 5.88
N PRO A 66 1.28 13.02 6.41
CA PRO A 66 0.29 14.05 6.13
C PRO A 66 0.29 14.47 4.66
N ASN A 67 1.46 14.78 4.08
CA ASN A 67 1.56 15.26 2.71
C ASN A 67 2.57 14.45 1.86
N TYR A 68 2.42 14.50 0.54
CA TYR A 68 3.24 13.71 -0.39
C TYR A 68 4.76 14.00 -0.26
N SER A 69 5.14 15.22 0.17
CA SER A 69 6.53 15.66 0.37
C SER A 69 7.14 15.26 1.71
N ASN A 70 6.33 14.89 2.70
CA ASN A 70 6.83 14.45 3.98
C ASN A 70 7.41 13.04 3.90
N LYS A 71 8.12 12.65 4.96
CA LYS A 71 8.50 11.26 5.22
C LYS A 71 7.61 10.73 6.34
N PRO A 72 7.26 9.44 6.33
CA PRO A 72 6.52 8.83 7.42
C PRO A 72 7.37 8.82 8.69
N THR A 73 6.72 8.90 9.84
CA THR A 73 7.36 8.52 11.11
C THR A 73 7.19 7.01 11.32
N ASP A 74 8.06 6.41 12.13
CA ASP A 74 7.93 4.99 12.48
C ASP A 74 6.59 4.70 13.19
N ASP A 75 6.09 5.64 14.00
CA ASP A 75 4.80 5.49 14.68
C ASP A 75 3.64 5.47 13.68
N ASP A 76 3.53 6.46 12.78
CA ASP A 76 2.48 6.50 11.76
C ASP A 76 2.53 5.24 10.87
N TYR A 77 3.74 4.78 10.54
CA TYR A 77 3.95 3.57 9.75
C TYR A 77 3.48 2.31 10.47
N ASN A 78 3.84 2.16 11.76
CA ASN A 78 3.42 1.03 12.58
C ASN A 78 1.90 1.04 12.81
N GLN A 79 1.30 2.21 13.01
CA GLN A 79 -0.16 2.34 13.14
C GLN A 79 -0.88 1.95 11.85
N ALA A 80 -0.35 2.35 10.68
CA ALA A 80 -0.90 1.92 9.40
C ALA A 80 -0.86 0.39 9.22
N PHE A 81 0.25 -0.26 9.61
CA PHE A 81 0.38 -1.72 9.57
C PHE A 81 -0.54 -2.44 10.56
N LYS A 82 -0.73 -1.86 11.76
CA LYS A 82 -1.66 -2.39 12.75
C LYS A 82 -3.09 -2.38 12.20
N GLN A 83 -3.53 -1.24 11.67
CA GLN A 83 -4.87 -1.12 11.06
C GLN A 83 -5.02 -2.05 9.87
N LEU A 84 -3.98 -2.17 9.02
CA LEU A 84 -3.99 -3.12 7.89
C LEU A 84 -4.21 -4.55 8.40
N SER A 85 -3.47 -4.97 9.43
CA SER A 85 -3.57 -6.32 9.98
C SER A 85 -4.97 -6.62 10.54
N GLU A 86 -5.55 -5.66 11.25
CA GLU A 86 -6.89 -5.76 11.84
C GLU A 86 -7.98 -5.85 10.76
N ASP A 87 -8.00 -4.91 9.82
CA ASP A 87 -9.03 -4.85 8.78
C ASP A 87 -8.88 -6.01 7.76
N LEU A 88 -7.65 -6.37 7.38
CA LEU A 88 -7.38 -7.50 6.47
C LEU A 88 -7.93 -8.82 7.04
N LYS A 89 -7.74 -9.05 8.34
CA LYS A 89 -8.27 -10.21 9.06
C LYS A 89 -9.80 -10.16 9.14
N ALA A 90 -10.36 -9.01 9.51
CA ALA A 90 -11.80 -8.83 9.65
C ALA A 90 -12.55 -9.07 8.33
N ARG A 91 -11.96 -8.66 7.20
CA ARG A 91 -12.51 -8.90 5.85
C ARG A 91 -12.24 -10.31 5.31
N GLY A 92 -11.44 -11.10 6.01
CA GLY A 92 -11.17 -12.50 5.66
C GLY A 92 -10.24 -12.69 4.46
N TYR A 93 -9.48 -11.67 4.06
CA TYR A 93 -8.48 -11.79 3.01
C TYR A 93 -7.40 -12.80 3.39
N LYS A 94 -6.99 -13.63 2.45
CA LYS A 94 -6.06 -14.76 2.68
C LYS A 94 -4.67 -14.54 2.08
N HIS A 95 -4.54 -13.55 1.20
CA HIS A 95 -3.30 -13.24 0.52
C HIS A 95 -3.14 -11.72 0.37
N LEU A 96 -2.11 -11.17 0.99
CA LEU A 96 -1.66 -9.79 0.78
C LEU A 96 -0.53 -9.76 -0.24
N ILE A 97 -0.64 -8.89 -1.24
CA ILE A 97 0.40 -8.63 -2.23
C ILE A 97 0.83 -7.16 -2.10
N CYS A 98 2.12 -6.90 -1.93
CA CYS A 98 2.63 -5.54 -1.80
C CYS A 98 4.01 -5.39 -2.45
N SER A 99 4.42 -4.15 -2.71
CA SER A 99 5.84 -3.83 -2.94
C SER A 99 6.55 -3.62 -1.60
N PRO A 100 7.87 -3.39 -1.55
CA PRO A 100 8.54 -2.90 -0.33
C PRO A 100 7.92 -1.57 0.12
N LEU A 101 6.99 -1.63 1.07
CA LEU A 101 6.07 -0.53 1.42
C LEU A 101 6.84 0.61 2.09
N GLY A 102 6.99 1.74 1.39
CA GLY A 102 7.69 2.91 1.92
C GLY A 102 9.23 2.80 1.93
N CYS A 103 9.82 1.64 1.65
CA CYS A 103 11.27 1.44 1.81
C CYS A 103 12.12 2.26 0.81
N VAL A 104 11.63 2.50 -0.40
CA VAL A 104 12.44 3.15 -1.45
C VAL A 104 12.32 4.67 -1.39
N ARG A 105 11.13 5.20 -1.71
CA ARG A 105 10.92 6.65 -1.85
C ARG A 105 10.70 7.34 -0.51
N ASP A 106 10.10 6.64 0.45
CA ASP A 106 9.79 7.20 1.77
C ASP A 106 10.89 6.89 2.81
N GLY A 107 11.88 6.05 2.45
CA GLY A 107 13.07 5.81 3.27
C GLY A 107 12.78 5.02 4.56
N VAL A 108 11.69 4.26 4.59
CA VAL A 108 11.38 3.38 5.73
C VAL A 108 12.43 2.27 5.82
N ASP A 109 12.91 2.00 7.03
CA ASP A 109 13.88 0.94 7.28
C ASP A 109 13.33 -0.43 6.84
N VAL A 110 14.15 -1.22 6.16
CA VAL A 110 13.77 -2.55 5.68
C VAL A 110 13.50 -3.51 6.84
N GLU A 111 14.25 -3.41 7.94
CA GLU A 111 14.02 -4.20 9.14
C GLU A 111 12.67 -3.88 9.79
N LEU A 112 12.29 -2.59 9.82
CA LEU A 112 10.97 -2.18 10.31
C LEU A 112 9.84 -2.76 9.43
N PHE A 113 9.98 -2.64 8.10
CA PHE A 113 9.04 -3.21 7.14
C PHE A 113 8.90 -4.74 7.31
N VAL A 114 10.01 -5.47 7.37
CA VAL A 114 10.01 -6.93 7.54
C VAL A 114 9.40 -7.33 8.89
N THR A 115 9.72 -6.60 9.96
CA THR A 115 9.15 -6.82 11.29
C THR A 115 7.62 -6.71 11.26
N ASN A 116 7.10 -5.66 10.63
CA ASN A 116 5.67 -5.45 10.49
C ASN A 116 5.00 -6.52 9.61
N LEU A 117 5.66 -7.01 8.55
CA LEU A 117 5.14 -8.14 7.76
C LEU A 117 5.06 -9.45 8.56
N ILE A 118 6.08 -9.75 9.37
CA ILE A 118 6.08 -10.94 10.23
C ILE A 118 4.92 -10.85 11.24
N GLN A 119 4.75 -9.69 11.88
CA GLN A 119 3.64 -9.47 12.81
C GLN A 119 2.28 -9.61 12.13
N LEU A 120 2.09 -9.01 10.94
CA LEU A 120 0.88 -9.15 10.14
C LEU A 120 0.60 -10.62 9.80
N HIS A 121 1.61 -11.36 9.32
CA HIS A 121 1.46 -12.78 9.00
C HIS A 121 1.04 -13.59 10.22
N ASN A 122 1.74 -13.42 11.34
CA ASN A 122 1.46 -14.15 12.58
C ASN A 122 0.05 -13.85 13.12
N TYR A 123 -0.41 -12.60 13.00
CA TYR A 123 -1.72 -12.19 13.49
C TYR A 123 -2.88 -12.66 12.58
N THR A 124 -2.69 -12.60 11.25
CA THR A 124 -3.76 -12.84 10.27
C THR A 124 -3.77 -14.26 9.71
N GLY A 125 -2.62 -14.94 9.70
CA GLY A 125 -2.40 -16.18 8.95
C GLY A 125 -2.40 -15.99 7.43
N ALA A 126 -2.48 -14.75 6.92
CA ALA A 126 -2.51 -14.49 5.49
C ALA A 126 -1.15 -14.76 4.86
N LYS A 127 -1.13 -15.33 3.66
CA LYS A 127 0.07 -15.37 2.83
C LYS A 127 0.46 -13.94 2.48
N ILE A 128 1.75 -13.64 2.52
CA ILE A 128 2.30 -12.35 2.08
C ILE A 128 3.17 -12.60 0.86
N SER A 129 3.01 -11.80 -0.19
CA SER A 129 3.92 -11.79 -1.34
C SER A 129 4.43 -10.37 -1.58
N VAL A 130 5.72 -10.19 -1.32
CA VAL A 130 6.43 -8.95 -1.63
C VAL A 130 6.94 -9.06 -3.06
N VAL A 131 6.43 -8.19 -3.94
CA VAL A 131 6.83 -8.12 -5.34
C VAL A 131 7.86 -7.01 -5.47
N THR A 132 9.08 -7.39 -5.84
CA THR A 132 10.16 -6.47 -6.16
C THR A 132 10.36 -6.43 -7.67
N TYR A 133 10.87 -5.30 -8.15
CA TYR A 133 11.37 -5.16 -9.51
C TYR A 133 12.72 -4.46 -9.42
N ASP A 134 13.70 -4.97 -10.15
CA ASP A 134 14.96 -4.28 -10.33
C ASP A 134 14.70 -3.04 -11.17
N GLU A 135 14.54 -1.90 -10.51
CA GLU A 135 14.51 -0.61 -11.18
C GLU A 135 15.88 -0.44 -11.83
N LYS A 136 15.98 -0.83 -13.11
CA LYS A 136 17.11 -0.45 -13.96
C LYS A 136 17.26 1.05 -13.75
N ILE A 137 18.45 1.49 -13.34
CA ILE A 137 18.77 2.91 -13.23
C ILE A 137 18.51 3.50 -14.63
N SER A 138 17.32 4.06 -14.80
CA SER A 138 16.91 4.60 -16.06
C SER A 138 17.50 5.99 -16.14
N THR A 139 18.46 6.17 -17.04
CA THR A 139 18.88 7.50 -17.49
C THR A 139 17.80 8.17 -18.35
N ASP A 140 16.64 7.53 -18.59
CA ASP A 140 15.60 7.99 -19.50
C ASP A 140 14.19 8.03 -18.85
N PRO A 141 13.55 9.22 -18.75
CA PRO A 141 12.30 9.37 -18.02
C PRO A 141 11.09 9.07 -18.90
N LYS A 142 10.77 7.80 -19.21
CA LYS A 142 9.40 7.42 -19.63
C LYS A 142 9.17 5.91 -19.77
N LYS A 143 8.03 5.51 -19.18
CA LYS A 143 7.18 4.31 -19.39
C LYS A 143 7.36 3.14 -18.41
N TRP A 144 6.47 3.14 -17.42
CA TRP A 144 6.01 1.93 -16.75
C TRP A 144 4.80 1.36 -17.51
N THR A 145 4.93 0.13 -18.00
CA THR A 145 3.83 -0.70 -18.51
C THR A 145 3.96 -2.07 -17.85
N ILE A 146 2.87 -2.61 -17.31
CA ILE A 146 2.79 -3.97 -16.78
C ILE A 146 1.97 -4.78 -17.79
N THR A 147 2.61 -5.76 -18.43
CA THR A 147 1.97 -6.89 -19.14
C THR A 147 1.59 -7.97 -18.15
#